data_AF-A0A7M2C4C8-F1
#
_entry.id   AF-A0A7M2C4C8-F1
#
_cell.length_a   1.000
_cell.length_b   1.000
_cell.length_c   1.000
_cell.angle_alpha   90.00
_cell.angle_beta   90.00
_cell.angle_gamma   90.00
#
_symmetry.space_group_name_H-M   'P 1'
#
loop_
_entity.id
_entity.type
_entity.pdbx_description
1 polymer ?
#
loop_
_entity_poly.entity_id
_entity_poly.type
_entity_poly.pdbx_seq_one_letter_code
_entity_poly.pdbx_strand_id
1 'polypeptide(L)'
;MTSVAYSHPFVVGVDTHARKHVYSILAAPSGERIDTRDFPATGAGIDRAIAWVARLTGADPATLWVIEGAASYGAVLAGAVAAAGYQVAEAARMDAKTRRGIGKSDPLDAHRIASTVLSLEEDKLRRPRLNEGVRAALRVLVSARQSMTTDRTRTVNALTALLRVNDLGADARKPLTGTQILEISRWRAREEPLALSVARSEAVRLAKRINDLDADIKTNGNRITELVEISEAAPLLQEPGFGPVTAAICLTAWSHRGRVRSEAAFASLAGANPIPASSGNTVRHRLNRGGDRTLNKALHMAALSRMAFDPETINYTAKREAEGRTKKEIRRCVKRYLARRIYRTLNANSPMPSFR
;
A
#
# COMPACT_ATOMS: atom_id res chain seq x y z
N MET A 1 -21.52 -15.55 -15.72
CA MET A 1 -21.03 -14.67 -14.64
C MET A 1 -22.24 -14.07 -13.96
N THR A 2 -22.34 -14.22 -12.65
CA THR A 2 -23.48 -13.72 -11.86
C THR A 2 -23.14 -12.32 -11.34
N SER A 3 -24.08 -11.39 -11.42
CA SER A 3 -23.90 -10.08 -10.80
C SER A 3 -24.24 -10.14 -9.31
N VAL A 4 -23.65 -9.25 -8.52
CA VAL A 4 -23.86 -9.13 -7.08
C VAL A 4 -25.34 -9.06 -6.71
N ALA A 5 -26.14 -8.31 -7.48
CA ALA A 5 -27.59 -8.19 -7.27
C ALA A 5 -28.35 -9.52 -7.31
N TYR A 6 -27.81 -10.55 -7.97
CA TYR A 6 -28.46 -11.87 -8.10
C TYR A 6 -27.74 -12.97 -7.32
N SER A 7 -26.62 -12.68 -6.66
CA SER A 7 -25.89 -13.65 -5.84
C SER A 7 -25.90 -13.33 -4.34
N HIS A 8 -26.20 -12.09 -3.98
CA HIS A 8 -26.33 -11.66 -2.59
C HIS A 8 -27.74 -11.10 -2.39
N PRO A 9 -28.54 -11.62 -1.45
CA PRO A 9 -29.89 -11.10 -1.18
C PRO A 9 -29.87 -9.72 -0.52
N PHE A 10 -28.77 -9.39 0.16
CA PHE A 10 -28.58 -8.11 0.83
C PHE A 10 -27.17 -7.55 0.59
N VAL A 11 -27.08 -6.23 0.45
CA VAL A 11 -25.81 -5.51 0.37
C VAL A 11 -25.77 -4.39 1.41
N VAL A 12 -24.75 -4.39 2.25
CA VAL A 12 -24.51 -3.36 3.27
C VAL A 12 -23.37 -2.46 2.81
N GLY A 13 -23.67 -1.19 2.53
CA GLY A 13 -22.66 -0.19 2.24
C GLY A 13 -22.26 0.55 3.51
N VAL A 14 -20.96 0.71 3.75
CA VAL A 14 -20.43 1.34 4.95
C VAL A 14 -19.46 2.46 4.62
N ASP A 15 -19.83 3.68 5.01
CA ASP A 15 -18.96 4.85 5.02
C ASP A 15 -18.28 4.96 6.39
N THR A 16 -16.94 5.03 6.41
CA THR A 16 -16.15 4.86 7.63
C THR A 16 -15.44 6.16 8.04
N HIS A 17 -15.73 6.61 9.27
CA HIS A 17 -15.08 7.77 9.90
C HIS A 17 -14.49 7.42 11.27
N ALA A 18 -13.64 8.30 11.79
CA ALA A 18 -12.92 8.08 13.05
C ALA A 18 -13.83 7.95 14.29
N ARG A 19 -14.99 8.62 14.30
CA ARG A 19 -15.91 8.62 15.46
C ARG A 19 -17.04 7.60 15.32
N LYS A 20 -17.55 7.43 14.10
CA LYS A 20 -18.70 6.59 13.79
C LYS A 20 -18.60 6.04 12.37
N HIS A 21 -19.29 4.94 12.13
CA HIS A 21 -19.50 4.39 10.80
C HIS A 21 -20.98 4.50 10.45
N VAL A 22 -21.27 4.77 9.19
CA VAL A 22 -22.64 4.88 8.67
C VAL A 22 -22.91 3.74 7.73
N TYR A 23 -24.03 3.05 7.95
CA TYR A 23 -24.39 1.79 7.31
C TYR A 23 -25.70 1.98 6.56
N SER A 24 -25.77 1.50 5.32
CA SER A 24 -27.02 1.41 4.54
C SER A 24 -27.21 -0.02 4.08
N ILE A 25 -28.37 -0.62 4.39
CA ILE A 25 -28.72 -1.98 3.96
C ILE A 25 -29.65 -1.87 2.75
N LEU A 26 -29.28 -2.53 1.66
CA LEU A 26 -30.12 -2.66 0.46
C LEU A 26 -30.60 -4.11 0.30
N ALA A 27 -31.87 -4.27 -0.06
CA ALA A 27 -32.39 -5.51 -0.62
C ALA A 27 -31.94 -5.64 -2.07
N ALA A 28 -31.57 -6.84 -2.49
CA ALA A 28 -31.25 -7.16 -3.88
C ALA A 28 -32.27 -8.16 -4.45
N PRO A 29 -32.58 -8.10 -5.76
CA PRO A 29 -31.95 -7.26 -6.78
C PRO A 29 -32.49 -5.82 -6.88
N SER A 30 -33.56 -5.48 -6.14
CA SER A 30 -34.28 -4.20 -6.31
C SER A 30 -33.43 -2.96 -6.01
N GLY A 31 -32.43 -3.08 -5.14
CA GLY A 31 -31.65 -1.95 -4.63
C GLY A 31 -32.42 -1.09 -3.64
N GLU A 32 -33.59 -1.55 -3.19
CA GLU A 32 -34.41 -0.84 -2.20
C GLU A 32 -33.68 -0.75 -0.87
N ARG A 33 -33.67 0.45 -0.28
CA ARG A 33 -33.06 0.67 1.03
C ARG A 33 -33.98 0.19 2.14
N ILE A 34 -33.54 -0.84 2.87
CA ILE A 34 -34.23 -1.38 4.04
C ILE A 34 -34.12 -0.40 5.21
N ASP A 35 -32.88 0.00 5.55
CA ASP A 35 -32.63 0.89 6.68
C ASP A 35 -31.26 1.57 6.53
N THR A 36 -31.03 2.64 7.28
CA THR A 36 -29.74 3.33 7.39
C THR A 36 -29.51 3.85 8.79
N ARG A 37 -28.34 3.55 9.34
CA ARG A 37 -28.02 3.89 10.73
C ARG A 37 -26.54 4.16 10.91
N ASP A 38 -26.20 4.91 11.95
CA ASP A 38 -24.82 5.07 12.39
C ASP A 38 -24.57 4.45 13.76
N PHE A 39 -23.33 3.99 13.95
CA PHE A 39 -22.86 3.42 15.21
C PHE A 39 -21.46 3.96 15.54
N PRO A 40 -21.12 4.17 16.82
CA PRO A 40 -19.77 4.57 17.22
C PRO A 40 -18.71 3.59 16.72
N ALA A 41 -17.56 4.10 16.28
CA ALA A 41 -16.42 3.31 15.80
C ALA A 41 -15.63 2.68 16.99
N THR A 42 -16.33 1.89 17.80
CA THR A 42 -15.83 1.19 18.99
C THR A 42 -16.21 -0.29 18.87
N GLY A 43 -15.56 -1.19 19.61
CA GLY A 43 -15.89 -2.63 19.60
C GLY A 43 -17.38 -2.88 19.82
N ALA A 44 -17.93 -2.38 20.94
CA ALA A 44 -19.37 -2.49 21.24
C ALA A 44 -20.28 -1.79 20.23
N GLY A 45 -19.81 -0.74 19.54
CA GLY A 45 -20.55 -0.10 18.45
C GLY A 45 -20.61 -0.97 17.20
N ILE A 46 -19.48 -1.60 16.85
CA ILE A 46 -19.35 -2.54 15.73
C ILE A 46 -20.22 -3.79 15.98
N ASP A 47 -20.17 -4.37 17.19
CA ASP A 47 -20.97 -5.55 17.54
C ASP A 47 -22.47 -5.25 17.43
N ARG A 48 -22.90 -4.07 17.90
CA ARG A 48 -24.29 -3.61 17.74
C ARG A 48 -24.68 -3.40 16.29
N ALA A 49 -23.77 -2.89 15.45
CA ALA A 49 -24.03 -2.73 14.02
C ALA A 49 -24.21 -4.08 13.33
N ILE A 50 -23.35 -5.06 13.63
CA ILE A 50 -23.45 -6.42 13.09
C ILE A 50 -24.76 -7.08 13.54
N ALA A 51 -25.10 -7.00 14.83
CA ALA A 51 -26.37 -7.53 15.34
C ALA A 51 -27.61 -6.86 14.72
N TRP A 52 -27.55 -5.54 14.50
CA TRP A 52 -28.62 -4.79 13.83
C TRP A 52 -28.80 -5.22 12.37
N VAL A 53 -27.71 -5.39 11.61
CA VAL A 53 -27.78 -5.94 10.25
C VAL A 53 -28.33 -7.36 10.26
N ALA A 54 -27.77 -8.25 11.09
CA ALA A 54 -28.21 -9.64 11.17
C ALA A 54 -29.71 -9.76 11.46
N ARG A 55 -30.25 -8.93 12.37
CA ARG A 55 -31.69 -8.89 12.66
C ARG A 55 -32.53 -8.49 11.43
N LEU A 56 -32.05 -7.55 10.62
CA LEU A 56 -32.78 -7.05 9.45
C LEU A 56 -32.62 -7.93 8.21
N THR A 57 -31.55 -8.71 8.11
CA THR A 57 -31.28 -9.61 6.98
C THR A 57 -31.57 -11.08 7.30
N GLY A 58 -32.15 -11.39 8.47
CA GLY A 58 -32.35 -12.77 8.92
C GLY A 58 -31.05 -13.54 9.15
N ALA A 59 -29.96 -12.82 9.40
CA ALA A 59 -28.59 -13.33 9.52
C ALA A 59 -28.12 -14.13 8.29
N ASP A 60 -28.63 -13.79 7.10
CA ASP A 60 -28.28 -14.47 5.86
C ASP A 60 -26.76 -14.39 5.60
N PRO A 61 -26.03 -15.52 5.55
CA PRO A 61 -24.58 -15.53 5.36
C PRO A 61 -24.16 -14.98 3.99
N ALA A 62 -25.05 -14.96 3.00
CA ALA A 62 -24.83 -14.34 1.71
C ALA A 62 -24.99 -12.80 1.75
N THR A 63 -25.19 -12.18 2.90
CA THR A 63 -25.16 -10.71 3.05
C THR A 63 -23.75 -10.18 2.73
N LEU A 64 -23.63 -9.36 1.69
CA LEU A 64 -22.36 -8.75 1.29
C LEU A 64 -22.13 -7.42 2.00
N TRP A 65 -20.99 -7.26 2.66
CA TRP A 65 -20.58 -5.98 3.27
C TRP A 65 -19.56 -5.26 2.40
N VAL A 66 -19.86 -4.04 1.99
CA VAL A 66 -19.00 -3.18 1.18
C VAL A 66 -18.53 -2.02 2.03
N ILE A 67 -17.25 -2.04 2.40
CA ILE A 67 -16.69 -1.12 3.39
C ILE A 67 -15.72 -0.16 2.71
N GLU A 68 -15.97 1.15 2.82
CA GLU A 68 -14.97 2.15 2.44
C GLU A 68 -13.80 2.12 3.42
N GLY A 69 -12.58 2.20 2.88
CA GLY A 69 -11.38 2.24 3.72
C GLY A 69 -11.18 0.97 4.55
N ALA A 70 -11.47 -0.22 4.00
CA ALA A 70 -11.31 -1.51 4.68
C ALA A 70 -9.87 -1.81 5.14
N ALA A 71 -8.88 -1.00 4.73
CA ALA A 71 -7.49 -1.06 5.20
C ALA A 71 -7.07 0.17 6.04
N SER A 72 -8.01 1.04 6.42
CA SER A 72 -7.79 2.23 7.26
C SER A 72 -8.88 2.32 8.35
N TYR A 73 -9.79 3.31 8.27
CA TYR A 73 -10.85 3.51 9.27
C TYR A 73 -11.80 2.30 9.38
N GLY A 74 -12.04 1.60 8.27
CA GLY A 74 -12.87 0.39 8.24
C GLY A 74 -12.14 -0.91 8.60
N ALA A 75 -10.85 -0.88 8.95
CA ALA A 75 -10.06 -2.11 9.12
C ALA A 75 -10.55 -3.00 10.27
N VAL A 76 -10.94 -2.40 11.41
CA VAL A 76 -11.46 -3.14 12.57
C VAL A 76 -12.84 -3.71 12.25
N LEU A 77 -13.72 -2.92 11.63
CA LEU A 77 -15.03 -3.36 11.18
C LEU A 77 -14.93 -4.52 10.18
N ALA A 78 -14.06 -4.40 9.17
CA ALA A 78 -13.87 -5.44 8.17
C ALA A 78 -13.42 -6.77 8.80
N GLY A 79 -12.54 -6.71 9.82
CA GLY A 79 -12.14 -7.88 10.59
C GLY A 79 -13.30 -8.49 11.39
N ALA A 80 -14.07 -7.67 12.10
CA ALA A 80 -15.21 -8.13 12.91
C ALA A 80 -16.32 -8.76 12.04
N VAL A 81 -16.64 -8.14 10.90
CA VAL A 81 -17.64 -8.65 9.94
C VAL A 81 -17.19 -9.98 9.34
N ALA A 82 -15.91 -10.10 8.96
CA ALA A 82 -15.37 -11.38 8.47
C ALA A 82 -15.37 -12.46 9.56
N ALA A 83 -15.04 -12.12 10.80
CA ALA A 83 -15.10 -13.04 11.94
C ALA A 83 -16.53 -13.50 12.26
N ALA A 84 -17.54 -12.67 11.95
CA ALA A 84 -18.95 -13.03 12.05
C ALA A 84 -19.44 -13.90 10.87
N GLY A 85 -18.57 -14.27 9.93
CA GLY A 85 -18.89 -15.17 8.81
C GLY A 85 -19.47 -14.49 7.57
N TYR A 86 -19.43 -13.16 7.50
CA TYR A 86 -19.93 -12.43 6.32
C TYR A 86 -18.82 -12.17 5.29
N GLN A 87 -19.21 -12.14 4.02
CA GLN A 87 -18.32 -11.72 2.95
C GLN A 87 -18.10 -10.19 2.98
N VAL A 88 -16.82 -9.78 2.89
CA VAL A 88 -16.42 -8.36 2.84
C VAL A 88 -15.82 -8.01 1.48
N ALA A 89 -16.24 -6.87 0.93
CA ALA A 89 -15.65 -6.20 -0.21
C ALA A 89 -15.21 -4.77 0.16
N GLU A 90 -14.17 -4.26 -0.49
CA GLU A 90 -13.70 -2.88 -0.34
C GLU A 90 -14.42 -1.97 -1.34
N ALA A 91 -14.96 -0.85 -0.86
CA ALA A 91 -15.61 0.12 -1.72
C ALA A 91 -14.62 0.70 -2.75
N ALA A 92 -15.06 0.89 -3.99
CA ALA A 92 -14.28 1.62 -4.97
C ALA A 92 -14.24 3.10 -4.60
N ARG A 93 -13.08 3.75 -4.78
CA ARG A 93 -12.99 5.21 -4.67
C ARG A 93 -13.95 5.86 -5.67
N MET A 94 -14.97 6.54 -5.18
CA MET A 94 -15.96 7.24 -6.02
C MET A 94 -15.37 8.54 -6.61
N ASP A 95 -15.64 8.79 -7.90
CA ASP A 95 -15.16 10.00 -8.58
C ASP A 95 -15.73 11.27 -7.91
N ALA A 96 -14.90 12.30 -7.79
CA ALA A 96 -15.34 13.62 -7.34
C ALA A 96 -16.31 14.29 -8.32
N LYS A 97 -16.22 13.95 -9.62
CA LYS A 97 -17.06 14.55 -10.66
C LYS A 97 -18.53 14.12 -10.58
N THR A 98 -18.80 12.85 -10.26
CA THR A 98 -20.16 12.34 -10.03
C THR A 98 -20.82 12.87 -8.76
N ARG A 99 -20.09 13.60 -7.91
CA ARG A 99 -20.61 14.22 -6.67
C ARG A 99 -21.14 15.65 -6.84
N ARG A 100 -20.98 16.29 -8.02
CA ARG A 100 -21.46 17.67 -8.21
C ARG A 100 -22.99 17.71 -8.21
N GLY A 101 -23.57 18.51 -7.30
CA GLY A 101 -24.99 18.89 -7.31
C GLY A 101 -25.94 18.09 -6.41
N ILE A 102 -25.49 16.98 -5.78
CA ILE A 102 -26.37 16.08 -5.01
C ILE A 102 -26.30 16.33 -3.48
N GLY A 103 -25.44 17.26 -3.04
CA GLY A 103 -25.14 17.42 -1.61
C GLY A 103 -24.28 16.28 -1.05
N LYS A 104 -23.65 16.52 0.11
CA LYS A 104 -22.78 15.56 0.79
C LYS A 104 -23.39 15.22 2.16
N SER A 105 -23.70 13.96 2.38
CA SER A 105 -24.12 13.45 3.69
C SER A 105 -23.69 11.99 3.82
N ASP A 106 -23.20 11.60 4.98
CA ASP A 106 -22.71 10.24 5.25
C ASP A 106 -23.75 9.13 4.95
N PRO A 107 -25.07 9.30 5.23
CA PRO A 107 -26.10 8.33 4.83
C PRO A 107 -26.20 8.09 3.31
N LEU A 108 -26.08 9.16 2.52
CA LEU A 108 -26.10 9.05 1.05
C LEU A 108 -24.84 8.36 0.54
N ASP A 109 -23.69 8.59 1.18
CA ASP A 109 -22.43 7.96 0.79
C ASP A 109 -22.44 6.46 1.12
N ALA A 110 -22.94 6.06 2.29
CA ALA A 110 -23.17 4.65 2.64
C ALA A 110 -24.12 3.94 1.65
N HIS A 111 -25.24 4.57 1.31
CA HIS A 111 -26.18 4.05 0.31
C HIS A 111 -25.53 3.88 -1.07
N ARG A 112 -24.75 4.87 -1.53
CA ARG A 112 -24.01 4.79 -2.80
C ARG A 112 -22.97 3.67 -2.81
N ILE A 113 -22.26 3.48 -1.70
CA ILE A 113 -21.30 2.39 -1.55
C ILE A 113 -22.00 1.04 -1.80
N ALA A 114 -23.18 0.83 -1.21
CA ALA A 114 -23.97 -0.38 -1.44
C ALA A 114 -24.47 -0.51 -2.89
N SER A 115 -25.06 0.56 -3.44
CA SER A 115 -25.71 0.49 -4.75
C SER A 115 -24.73 0.32 -5.91
N THR A 116 -23.52 0.88 -5.79
CA THR A 116 -22.49 0.80 -6.84
C THR A 116 -21.98 -0.62 -7.12
N VAL A 117 -22.12 -1.55 -6.17
CA VAL A 117 -21.67 -2.94 -6.38
C VAL A 117 -22.73 -3.85 -6.98
N LEU A 118 -24.02 -3.50 -6.90
CA LEU A 118 -25.13 -4.36 -7.32
C LEU A 118 -25.00 -4.84 -8.78
N SER A 119 -24.56 -3.95 -9.67
CA SER A 119 -24.36 -4.22 -11.09
C SER A 119 -23.00 -4.85 -11.43
N LEU A 120 -22.11 -5.02 -10.45
CA LEU A 120 -20.81 -5.65 -10.68
C LEU A 120 -20.97 -7.16 -10.78
N GLU A 121 -20.15 -7.78 -11.64
CA GLU A 121 -19.90 -9.21 -11.57
C GLU A 121 -19.09 -9.54 -10.30
N GLU A 122 -19.31 -10.70 -9.70
CA GLU A 122 -18.62 -11.08 -8.45
C GLU A 122 -17.09 -11.04 -8.53
N ASP A 123 -16.53 -11.40 -9.68
CA ASP A 123 -15.08 -11.41 -9.91
C ASP A 123 -14.48 -9.99 -10.00
N LYS A 124 -15.34 -8.97 -10.10
CA LYS A 124 -14.98 -7.54 -10.06
C LYS A 124 -15.06 -6.96 -8.65
N LEU A 125 -15.57 -7.69 -7.67
CA LEU A 125 -15.54 -7.27 -6.27
C LEU A 125 -14.09 -7.12 -5.79
N ARG A 126 -13.81 -6.03 -5.08
CA ARG A 126 -12.49 -5.78 -4.50
C ARG A 126 -12.38 -6.53 -3.18
N ARG A 127 -11.63 -7.63 -3.16
CA ARG A 127 -11.35 -8.36 -1.93
C ARG A 127 -10.39 -7.51 -1.04
N PRO A 128 -10.72 -7.27 0.24
CA PRO A 128 -9.84 -6.57 1.17
C PRO A 128 -8.48 -7.27 1.30
N ARG A 129 -7.46 -6.55 1.75
CA ARG A 129 -6.21 -7.21 2.15
C ARG A 129 -6.45 -8.03 3.42
N LEU A 130 -5.82 -9.20 3.50
CA LEU A 130 -5.89 -10.06 4.68
C LEU A 130 -5.23 -9.35 5.88
N ASN A 131 -5.98 -9.17 6.98
CA ASN A 131 -5.55 -8.42 8.16
C ASN A 131 -5.15 -9.27 9.37
N GLU A 132 -4.40 -10.33 9.09
CA GLU A 132 -3.92 -11.27 10.11
C GLU A 132 -2.47 -11.73 9.83
N GLY A 133 -1.87 -12.31 10.86
CA GLY A 133 -0.58 -12.99 10.82
C GLY A 133 0.56 -12.17 10.21
N VAL A 134 1.43 -12.86 9.46
CA VAL A 134 2.64 -12.31 8.84
C VAL A 134 2.34 -11.09 7.95
N ARG A 135 1.22 -11.10 7.23
CA ARG A 135 0.87 -10.01 6.29
C ARG A 135 0.49 -8.72 7.00
N ALA A 136 -0.25 -8.82 8.09
CA ALA A 136 -0.57 -7.67 8.93
C ALA A 136 0.70 -7.10 9.57
N ALA A 137 1.54 -7.97 10.15
CA ALA A 137 2.81 -7.57 10.73
C ALA A 137 3.74 -6.88 9.72
N LEU A 138 3.91 -7.45 8.52
CA LEU A 138 4.73 -6.85 7.46
C LEU A 138 4.20 -5.51 6.99
N ARG A 139 2.87 -5.29 6.92
CA ARG A 139 2.31 -3.97 6.58
C ARG A 139 2.67 -2.90 7.60
N VAL A 140 2.61 -3.24 8.88
CA VAL A 140 3.03 -2.34 9.97
C VAL A 140 4.50 -2.01 9.82
N LEU A 141 5.36 -3.03 9.65
CA LEU A 141 6.80 -2.83 9.52
C LEU A 141 7.20 -2.03 8.27
N VAL A 142 6.57 -2.30 7.11
CA VAL A 142 6.81 -1.56 5.86
C VAL A 142 6.40 -0.10 6.00
N SER A 143 5.25 0.16 6.64
CA SER A 143 4.76 1.53 6.88
C SER A 143 5.68 2.28 7.84
N ALA A 144 6.07 1.66 8.95
CA ALA A 144 7.02 2.20 9.91
C ALA A 144 8.37 2.50 9.24
N ARG A 145 8.90 1.58 8.43
CA ARG A 145 10.14 1.77 7.68
C ARG A 145 10.10 2.99 6.79
N GLN A 146 9.00 3.17 6.05
CA GLN A 146 8.84 4.31 5.16
C GLN A 146 8.81 5.62 5.94
N SER A 147 8.12 5.67 7.09
CA SER A 147 8.13 6.85 7.97
C SER A 147 9.53 7.15 8.49
N MET A 148 10.21 6.16 9.06
CA MET A 148 11.57 6.33 9.60
C MET A 148 12.58 6.76 8.53
N THR A 149 12.49 6.20 7.32
CA THR A 149 13.38 6.56 6.21
C THR A 149 13.15 8.00 5.74
N THR A 150 11.87 8.43 5.67
CA THR A 150 11.52 9.81 5.37
C THR A 150 12.04 10.76 6.45
N ASP A 151 11.85 10.42 7.72
CA ASP A 151 12.34 11.22 8.85
C ASP A 151 13.86 11.31 8.88
N ARG A 152 14.55 10.21 8.61
CA ARG A 152 16.01 10.19 8.52
C ARG A 152 16.49 11.12 7.43
N THR A 153 15.89 11.04 6.23
CA THR A 153 16.24 11.91 5.09
C THR A 153 16.01 13.38 5.43
N ARG A 154 14.86 13.70 6.04
CA ARG A 154 14.54 15.06 6.51
C ARG A 154 15.58 15.56 7.53
N THR A 155 15.99 14.70 8.47
CA THR A 155 16.95 15.05 9.53
C THR A 155 18.36 15.25 8.96
N VAL A 156 18.80 14.40 8.02
CA VAL A 156 20.08 14.59 7.30
C VAL A 156 20.09 15.90 6.52
N ASN A 157 19.00 16.24 5.84
CA ASN A 157 18.91 17.50 5.11
C ASN A 157 18.95 18.71 6.06
N ALA A 158 18.26 18.63 7.19
CA ALA A 158 18.28 19.68 8.22
C ALA A 158 19.69 19.87 8.80
N LEU A 159 20.37 18.78 9.15
CA LEU A 159 21.75 18.83 9.66
C LEU A 159 22.70 19.43 8.61
N THR A 160 22.60 18.98 7.36
CA THR A 160 23.42 19.47 6.25
C THR A 160 23.20 20.96 6.02
N ALA A 161 21.94 21.43 6.06
CA ALA A 161 21.63 22.85 5.92
C ALA A 161 22.20 23.67 7.08
N LEU A 162 22.07 23.19 8.31
CA LEU A 162 22.59 23.86 9.52
C LEU A 162 24.11 24.04 9.45
N LEU A 163 24.85 23.01 9.02
CA LEU A 163 26.31 23.04 8.88
C LEU A 163 26.80 23.92 7.71
N ARG A 164 25.92 24.22 6.73
CA ARG A 164 26.28 25.11 5.62
C ARG A 164 26.16 26.58 5.95
N VAL A 165 25.32 26.93 6.92
CA VAL A 165 25.07 28.32 7.33
C VAL A 165 25.83 28.70 8.61
N ASN A 166 26.41 27.73 9.32
CA ASN A 166 27.21 27.95 10.51
C ASN A 166 28.57 27.26 10.37
N ASP A 167 29.66 28.00 10.53
CA ASP A 167 31.00 27.42 10.56
C ASP A 167 31.25 26.71 11.91
N LEU A 168 30.91 25.42 11.94
CA LEU A 168 31.08 24.56 13.12
C LEU A 168 32.31 23.63 13.01
N GLY A 169 33.15 23.83 11.99
CA GLY A 169 34.34 23.01 11.72
C GLY A 169 34.06 21.68 11.00
N ALA A 170 32.91 21.55 10.32
CA ALA A 170 32.59 20.38 9.49
C ALA A 170 32.38 20.76 8.02
N ASP A 171 33.00 20.03 7.08
CA ASP A 171 32.79 20.25 5.65
C ASP A 171 31.47 19.63 5.16
N ALA A 172 30.47 20.49 4.97
CA ALA A 172 29.14 20.13 4.45
C ALA A 172 28.93 20.52 2.97
N ARG A 173 30.01 20.76 2.20
CA ARG A 173 29.90 21.03 0.74
C ARG A 173 29.45 19.78 -0.03
N LYS A 174 29.80 18.60 0.47
CA LYS A 174 29.34 17.29 -0.02
C LYS A 174 28.30 16.70 0.95
N PRO A 175 27.50 15.70 0.53
CA PRO A 175 26.64 14.97 1.45
C PRO A 175 27.43 14.40 2.62
N LEU A 176 26.91 14.57 3.84
CA LEU A 176 27.54 14.07 5.06
C LEU A 176 27.64 12.54 5.03
N THR A 177 28.81 12.01 5.36
CA THR A 177 29.03 10.58 5.52
C THR A 177 28.50 10.09 6.87
N GLY A 178 28.29 8.78 6.99
CA GLY A 178 27.91 8.17 8.28
C GLY A 178 28.95 8.45 9.38
N THR A 179 30.24 8.44 9.03
CA THR A 179 31.34 8.76 9.96
C THR A 179 31.25 10.21 10.45
N GLN A 180 31.04 11.17 9.55
CA GLN A 180 30.88 12.58 9.93
C GLN A 180 29.67 12.78 10.84
N ILE A 181 28.54 12.16 10.53
CA ILE A 181 27.33 12.23 11.37
C ILE A 181 27.60 11.65 12.76
N LEU A 182 28.31 10.52 12.84
CA LEU A 182 28.69 9.91 14.12
C LEU A 182 29.62 10.83 14.92
N GLU A 183 30.61 11.46 14.29
CA GLU A 183 31.50 12.43 14.93
C GLU A 183 30.72 13.63 15.47
N ILE A 184 29.83 14.22 14.67
CA ILE A 184 28.97 15.35 15.06
C ILE A 184 28.12 14.98 16.27
N SER A 185 27.56 13.76 16.30
CA SER A 185 26.73 13.28 17.43
C SER A 185 27.49 13.23 18.77
N ARG A 186 28.83 13.24 18.72
CA ARG A 186 29.75 13.16 19.86
C ARG A 186 30.46 14.47 20.16
N TRP A 187 30.14 15.56 19.44
CA TRP A 187 30.72 16.86 19.74
C TRP A 187 30.46 17.28 21.18
N ARG A 188 31.50 17.81 21.82
CA ARG A 188 31.43 18.39 23.16
C ARG A 188 31.18 19.89 23.05
N ALA A 189 30.69 20.47 24.15
CA ALA A 189 30.59 21.92 24.27
C ALA A 189 31.98 22.57 24.09
N ARG A 190 31.99 23.76 23.49
CA ARG A 190 33.17 24.60 23.31
C ARG A 190 32.85 26.00 23.83
N GLU A 191 33.88 26.74 24.18
CA GLU A 191 33.76 28.18 24.38
C GLU A 191 33.67 28.86 23.01
N GLU A 192 32.48 29.34 22.66
CA GLU A 192 32.18 29.95 21.37
C GLU A 192 31.01 30.95 21.53
N PRO A 193 30.83 31.91 20.61
CA PRO A 193 29.68 32.82 20.65
C PRO A 193 28.34 32.09 20.73
N LEU A 194 27.37 32.70 21.41
CA LEU A 194 26.04 32.11 21.69
C LEU A 194 25.40 31.46 20.45
N ALA A 195 25.43 32.14 19.30
CA ALA A 195 24.86 31.63 18.05
C ALA A 195 25.49 30.30 17.60
N LEU A 196 26.82 30.18 17.65
CA LEU A 196 27.53 28.96 17.29
C LEU A 196 27.30 27.84 18.32
N SER A 197 27.22 28.19 19.60
CA SER A 197 26.93 27.24 20.69
C SER A 197 25.54 26.60 20.52
N VAL A 198 24.53 27.41 20.18
CA VAL A 198 23.17 26.92 19.89
C VAL A 198 23.16 26.05 18.63
N ALA A 199 23.80 26.50 17.55
CA ALA A 199 23.90 25.74 16.31
C ALA A 199 24.62 24.39 16.52
N ARG A 200 25.68 24.35 17.33
CA ARG A 200 26.39 23.11 17.69
C ARG A 200 25.49 22.15 18.44
N SER A 201 24.76 22.64 19.44
CA SER A 201 23.82 21.83 20.22
C SER A 201 22.72 21.21 19.35
N GLU A 202 22.17 21.99 18.41
CA GLU A 202 21.19 21.49 17.46
C GLU A 202 21.79 20.50 16.45
N ALA A 203 23.02 20.73 15.98
CA ALA A 203 23.73 19.78 15.12
C ALA A 203 23.92 18.42 15.82
N VAL A 204 24.33 18.43 17.10
CA VAL A 204 24.45 17.23 17.94
C VAL A 204 23.11 16.51 18.06
N ARG A 205 22.02 17.25 18.36
CA ARG A 205 20.68 16.67 18.52
C ARG A 205 20.19 15.99 17.22
N LEU A 206 20.36 16.66 16.07
CA LEU A 206 20.00 16.10 14.76
C LEU A 206 20.85 14.87 14.42
N ALA A 207 22.15 14.92 14.67
CA ALA A 207 23.05 13.79 14.41
C ALA A 207 22.72 12.56 15.27
N LYS A 208 22.42 12.75 16.56
CA LYS A 208 21.92 11.68 17.44
C LYS A 208 20.63 11.06 16.90
N ARG A 209 19.66 11.90 16.50
CA ARG A 209 18.40 11.42 15.91
C ARG A 209 18.61 10.61 14.62
N ILE A 210 19.59 10.97 13.79
CA ILE A 210 19.93 10.18 12.59
C ILE A 210 20.45 8.80 12.99
N ASN A 211 21.34 8.72 13.98
CA ASN A 211 21.89 7.45 14.47
C ASN A 211 20.79 6.55 15.07
N ASP A 212 19.87 7.12 15.86
CA ASP A 212 18.73 6.38 16.42
C ASP A 212 17.85 5.81 15.30
N LEU A 213 17.51 6.64 14.30
CA LEU A 213 16.73 6.20 13.13
C LEU A 213 17.46 5.13 12.31
N ASP A 214 18.79 5.19 12.20
CA ASP A 214 19.57 4.13 11.54
C ASP A 214 19.49 2.80 12.29
N ALA A 215 19.58 2.82 13.62
CA ALA A 215 19.41 1.65 14.46
C ALA A 215 18.00 1.07 14.37
N ASP A 216 16.97 1.92 14.39
CA ASP A 216 15.56 1.51 14.26
C ASP A 216 15.28 0.91 12.87
N ILE A 217 15.80 1.53 11.80
CA ILE A 217 15.67 1.03 10.42
C ILE A 217 16.38 -0.32 10.25
N LYS A 218 17.52 -0.53 10.91
CA LYS A 218 18.22 -1.83 10.91
C LYS A 218 17.40 -2.89 11.64
N THR A 219 16.94 -2.60 12.85
CA THR A 219 16.10 -3.51 13.65
C THR A 219 14.80 -3.88 12.93
N ASN A 220 14.13 -2.89 12.34
CA ASN A 220 12.97 -3.11 11.48
C ASN A 220 13.29 -3.98 10.26
N GLY A 221 14.46 -3.76 9.64
CA GLY A 221 14.94 -4.57 8.52
C GLY A 221 15.08 -6.05 8.89
N ASN A 222 15.69 -6.35 10.03
CA ASN A 222 15.84 -7.72 10.52
C ASN A 222 14.49 -8.41 10.74
N ARG A 223 13.54 -7.73 11.39
CA ARG A 223 12.18 -8.26 11.60
C ARG A 223 11.42 -8.48 10.29
N ILE A 224 11.64 -7.63 9.28
CA ILE A 224 11.08 -7.85 7.94
C ILE A 224 11.69 -9.11 7.32
N THR A 225 12.99 -9.31 7.44
CA THR A 225 13.68 -10.51 6.93
C THR A 225 13.10 -11.79 7.54
N GLU A 226 13.06 -11.88 8.87
CA GLU A 226 12.51 -13.03 9.60
C GLU A 226 11.09 -13.39 9.13
N LEU A 227 10.23 -12.38 9.00
CA LEU A 227 8.84 -12.58 8.58
C LEU A 227 8.70 -12.95 7.10
N VAL A 228 9.58 -12.45 6.23
CA VAL A 228 9.55 -12.83 4.81
C VAL A 228 10.02 -14.26 4.62
N GLU A 229 11.06 -14.69 5.34
CA GLU A 229 11.62 -16.04 5.26
C GLU A 229 10.62 -17.14 5.62
N ILE A 230 9.71 -16.87 6.57
CA ILE A 230 8.65 -17.80 6.96
C ILE A 230 7.35 -17.66 6.14
N SER A 231 7.34 -16.83 5.09
CA SER A 231 6.14 -16.52 4.30
C SER A 231 6.19 -17.09 2.89
N GLU A 232 5.06 -17.01 2.18
CA GLU A 232 4.94 -17.40 0.77
C GLU A 232 5.78 -16.52 -0.17
N ALA A 233 6.37 -15.42 0.35
CA ALA A 233 7.30 -14.57 -0.38
C ALA A 233 8.77 -15.01 -0.25
N ALA A 234 9.09 -16.03 0.57
CA ALA A 234 10.46 -16.52 0.73
C ALA A 234 11.16 -16.84 -0.61
N PRO A 235 10.51 -17.48 -1.61
CA PRO A 235 11.15 -17.71 -2.91
C PRO A 235 11.56 -16.43 -3.66
N LEU A 236 10.94 -15.28 -3.36
CA LEU A 236 11.35 -14.02 -3.97
C LEU A 236 12.75 -13.58 -3.49
N LEU A 237 13.23 -14.02 -2.32
CA LEU A 237 14.57 -13.68 -1.85
C LEU A 237 15.68 -14.29 -2.71
N GLN A 238 15.35 -15.35 -3.47
CA GLN A 238 16.28 -16.00 -4.41
C GLN A 238 16.29 -15.31 -5.79
N GLU A 239 15.39 -14.35 -6.03
CA GLU A 239 15.31 -13.65 -7.30
C GLU A 239 16.24 -12.43 -7.32
N PRO A 240 17.07 -12.26 -8.36
CA PRO A 240 17.94 -11.09 -8.49
C PRO A 240 17.18 -9.77 -8.36
N GLY A 241 17.67 -8.90 -7.48
CA GLY A 241 17.09 -7.58 -7.19
C GLY A 241 16.01 -7.55 -6.10
N PHE A 242 15.66 -8.68 -5.49
CA PHE A 242 14.71 -8.76 -4.38
C PHE A 242 15.41 -8.93 -3.04
N GLY A 243 15.48 -7.83 -2.28
CA GLY A 243 15.76 -7.91 -0.85
C GLY A 243 14.49 -8.10 -0.02
N PRO A 244 14.62 -8.39 1.29
CA PRO A 244 13.49 -8.60 2.21
C PRO A 244 12.42 -7.50 2.17
N VAL A 245 12.82 -6.24 2.11
CA VAL A 245 11.89 -5.10 2.04
C VAL A 245 11.08 -5.11 0.74
N THR A 246 11.73 -5.39 -0.39
CA THR A 246 11.06 -5.49 -1.71
C THR A 246 10.07 -6.66 -1.71
N ALA A 247 10.47 -7.82 -1.18
CA ALA A 247 9.62 -9.00 -1.06
C ALA A 247 8.41 -8.74 -0.15
N ALA A 248 8.61 -8.10 1.01
CA ALA A 248 7.53 -7.71 1.92
C ALA A 248 6.53 -6.74 1.27
N ILE A 249 7.00 -5.74 0.53
CA ILE A 249 6.12 -4.83 -0.23
C ILE A 249 5.30 -5.62 -1.26
N CYS A 250 5.93 -6.57 -1.97
CA CYS A 250 5.24 -7.40 -2.95
C CYS A 250 4.15 -8.27 -2.29
N LEU A 251 4.49 -8.96 -1.19
CA LEU A 251 3.56 -9.81 -0.46
C LEU A 251 2.37 -9.01 0.09
N THR A 252 2.63 -7.86 0.70
CA THR A 252 1.57 -7.01 1.29
C THR A 252 0.70 -6.33 0.24
N ALA A 253 1.26 -6.01 -0.94
CA ALA A 253 0.48 -5.44 -2.04
C ALA A 253 -0.37 -6.49 -2.76
N TRP A 254 0.13 -7.72 -2.94
CA TRP A 254 -0.63 -8.85 -3.47
C TRP A 254 -1.67 -9.36 -2.46
N SER A 255 -1.28 -9.45 -1.19
CA SER A 255 -1.98 -10.02 -0.05
C SER A 255 -2.19 -11.52 -0.14
N HIS A 256 -3.20 -12.01 -0.85
CA HIS A 256 -3.52 -13.44 -0.88
C HIS A 256 -4.08 -13.83 -2.25
N ARG A 257 -4.14 -15.14 -2.51
CA ARG A 257 -4.65 -15.66 -3.76
C ARG A 257 -6.14 -15.30 -3.90
N GLY A 258 -6.55 -14.94 -5.11
CA GLY A 258 -7.91 -14.46 -5.42
C GLY A 258 -8.13 -12.95 -5.25
N ARG A 259 -7.29 -12.23 -4.48
CA ARG A 259 -7.44 -10.77 -4.35
C ARG A 259 -7.11 -10.02 -5.64
N VAL A 260 -6.01 -10.42 -6.27
CA VAL A 260 -5.60 -9.86 -7.56
C VAL A 260 -5.91 -10.90 -8.63
N ARG A 261 -6.84 -10.57 -9.52
CA ARG A 261 -7.43 -11.54 -10.46
C ARG A 261 -6.49 -12.05 -11.56
N SER A 262 -5.40 -11.35 -11.86
CA SER A 262 -4.48 -11.76 -12.92
C SER A 262 -3.12 -11.06 -12.85
N GLU A 263 -2.15 -11.57 -13.61
CA GLU A 263 -0.85 -10.93 -13.84
C GLU A 263 -1.01 -9.49 -14.39
N ALA A 264 -2.02 -9.27 -15.24
CA ALA A 264 -2.30 -7.96 -15.81
C ALA A 264 -2.86 -7.00 -14.75
N ALA A 265 -3.76 -7.50 -13.89
CA ALA A 265 -4.28 -6.73 -12.76
C ALA A 265 -3.15 -6.38 -11.77
N PHE A 266 -2.22 -7.30 -11.49
CA PHE A 266 -1.10 -7.02 -10.59
C PHE A 266 -0.13 -5.97 -11.14
N ALA A 267 0.20 -6.01 -12.44
CA ALA A 267 0.99 -4.94 -13.03
C ALA A 267 0.23 -3.60 -13.09
N SER A 268 -1.09 -3.63 -13.25
CA SER A 268 -1.91 -2.41 -13.16
C SER A 268 -1.90 -1.83 -11.75
N LEU A 269 -2.04 -2.68 -10.73
CA LEU A 269 -1.88 -2.31 -9.32
C LEU A 269 -0.50 -1.69 -9.08
N ALA A 270 0.57 -2.26 -9.63
CA ALA A 270 1.92 -1.72 -9.52
C ALA A 270 2.18 -0.48 -10.38
N GLY A 271 1.24 -0.04 -11.22
CA GLY A 271 1.47 1.03 -12.21
C GLY A 271 2.57 0.70 -13.25
N ALA A 272 2.78 -0.59 -13.53
CA ALA A 272 3.75 -1.12 -14.48
C ALA A 272 3.13 -1.56 -15.81
N ASN A 273 1.79 -1.47 -15.95
CA ASN A 273 1.10 -1.73 -17.21
C ASN A 273 1.25 -0.54 -18.19
N PRO A 274 1.42 -0.79 -19.49
CA PRO A 274 1.33 0.25 -20.50
C PRO A 274 -0.12 0.76 -20.59
N ILE A 275 -0.29 2.08 -20.73
CA ILE A 275 -1.59 2.68 -21.07
C ILE A 275 -1.54 3.10 -22.53
N PRO A 276 -2.42 2.60 -23.42
CA PRO A 276 -2.56 3.07 -24.79
C PRO A 276 -2.73 4.60 -24.82
N ALA A 277 -1.92 5.26 -25.63
CA ALA A 277 -1.96 6.70 -25.90
C ALA A 277 -1.66 6.96 -27.38
N SER A 278 -2.16 6.05 -28.22
CA SER A 278 -2.01 6.07 -29.67
C SER A 278 -3.12 6.91 -30.29
N SER A 279 -2.78 7.75 -31.27
CA SER A 279 -3.73 8.38 -32.20
C SER A 279 -3.22 8.16 -33.63
N GLY A 280 -4.08 7.66 -34.52
CA GLY A 280 -3.69 7.32 -35.90
C GLY A 280 -2.65 6.18 -35.96
N ASN A 281 -1.69 6.28 -36.89
CA ASN A 281 -0.70 5.22 -37.20
C ASN A 281 0.45 5.08 -36.18
N THR A 282 0.43 5.81 -35.06
CA THR A 282 1.51 5.74 -34.06
C THR A 282 1.09 4.93 -32.84
N VAL A 283 1.73 3.78 -32.63
CA VAL A 283 1.56 2.99 -31.40
C VAL A 283 2.39 3.61 -30.29
N ARG A 284 1.75 4.37 -29.40
CA ARG A 284 2.40 4.98 -28.22
C ARG A 284 1.74 4.52 -26.93
N HIS A 285 2.56 4.32 -25.91
CA HIS A 285 2.11 4.01 -24.56
C HIS A 285 2.60 5.07 -23.56
N ARG A 286 1.67 5.61 -22.77
CA ARG A 286 1.99 6.53 -21.68
C ARG A 286 2.22 5.80 -20.35
N LEU A 287 2.90 6.48 -19.44
CA LEU A 287 3.17 5.99 -18.08
C LEU A 287 1.88 5.93 -17.27
N ASN A 288 1.65 4.81 -16.57
CA ASN A 288 0.62 4.74 -15.54
C ASN A 288 1.06 5.48 -14.26
N ARG A 289 0.50 6.68 -14.05
CA ARG A 289 0.66 7.48 -12.82
C ARG A 289 -0.34 7.09 -11.71
N GLY A 290 -1.17 6.07 -11.95
CA GLY A 290 -2.05 5.41 -10.97
C GLY A 290 -1.47 4.09 -10.43
N GLY A 291 -2.13 3.52 -9.43
CA GLY A 291 -1.65 2.34 -8.70
C GLY A 291 -0.77 2.65 -7.48
N ASP A 292 -0.28 1.59 -6.84
CA ASP A 292 0.54 1.58 -5.63
C ASP A 292 1.97 2.04 -5.92
N ARG A 293 2.32 3.22 -5.39
CA ARG A 293 3.63 3.86 -5.60
C ARG A 293 4.76 3.12 -4.87
N THR A 294 4.47 2.51 -3.73
CA THR A 294 5.44 1.75 -2.95
C THR A 294 5.80 0.47 -3.70
N LEU A 295 4.80 -0.25 -4.22
CA LEU A 295 5.04 -1.39 -5.11
C LEU A 295 5.79 -0.98 -6.38
N ASN A 296 5.42 0.13 -7.01
CA ASN A 296 6.10 0.62 -8.20
C ASN A 296 7.60 0.94 -7.95
N LYS A 297 7.92 1.50 -6.78
CA LYS A 297 9.29 1.79 -6.32
C LYS A 297 10.05 0.50 -6.05
N ALA A 298 9.44 -0.48 -5.39
CA ALA A 298 10.04 -1.80 -5.16
C ALA A 298 10.44 -2.48 -6.48
N LEU A 299 9.51 -2.52 -7.46
CA LEU A 299 9.81 -3.05 -8.80
C LEU A 299 10.88 -2.24 -9.53
N HIS A 300 10.94 -0.93 -9.30
CA HIS A 300 11.96 -0.08 -9.90
C HIS A 300 13.36 -0.42 -9.39
N MET A 301 13.52 -0.57 -8.08
CA MET A 301 14.80 -0.95 -7.47
C MET A 301 15.24 -2.35 -7.92
N ALA A 302 14.33 -3.31 -7.94
CA ALA A 302 14.61 -4.65 -8.45
C ALA A 302 15.04 -4.61 -9.93
N ALA A 303 14.33 -3.84 -10.77
CA ALA A 303 14.70 -3.69 -12.17
C ALA A 303 16.08 -3.06 -12.36
N LEU A 304 16.44 -2.02 -11.58
CA LEU A 304 17.76 -1.41 -11.64
C LEU A 304 18.87 -2.40 -11.26
N SER A 305 18.67 -3.15 -10.17
CA SER A 305 19.61 -4.18 -9.74
C SER A 305 19.82 -5.24 -10.81
N ARG A 306 18.73 -5.72 -11.43
CA ARG A 306 18.83 -6.73 -12.50
C ARG A 306 19.52 -6.21 -13.75
N MET A 307 19.19 -5.00 -14.19
CA MET A 307 19.84 -4.39 -15.33
C MET A 307 21.34 -4.14 -15.12
N ALA A 308 21.81 -4.12 -13.87
CA ALA A 308 23.22 -3.94 -13.53
C ALA A 308 23.97 -5.26 -13.27
N PHE A 309 23.30 -6.28 -12.71
CA PHE A 309 23.98 -7.46 -12.17
C PHE A 309 23.43 -8.81 -12.64
N ASP A 310 22.25 -8.88 -13.27
CA ASP A 310 21.66 -10.13 -13.75
C ASP A 310 22.00 -10.37 -15.22
N PRO A 311 22.79 -11.40 -15.58
CA PRO A 311 23.26 -11.62 -16.96
C PRO A 311 22.13 -11.70 -17.99
N GLU A 312 21.02 -12.34 -17.66
CA GLU A 312 19.85 -12.45 -18.56
C GLU A 312 19.23 -11.07 -18.83
N THR A 313 19.02 -10.26 -17.79
CA THR A 313 18.45 -8.91 -17.94
C THR A 313 19.43 -7.95 -18.62
N ILE A 314 20.74 -8.11 -18.43
CA ILE A 314 21.77 -7.34 -19.14
C ILE A 314 21.70 -7.63 -20.64
N ASN A 315 21.69 -8.91 -21.04
CA ASN A 315 21.57 -9.31 -22.43
C ASN A 315 20.25 -8.83 -23.07
N TYR A 316 19.14 -8.93 -22.32
CA TYR A 316 17.86 -8.38 -22.75
C TYR A 316 17.92 -6.86 -22.95
N THR A 317 18.59 -6.14 -22.04
CA THR A 317 18.74 -4.68 -22.13
C THR A 317 19.55 -4.30 -23.36
N ALA A 318 20.72 -4.91 -23.58
CA ALA A 318 21.56 -4.67 -24.75
C ALA A 318 20.80 -4.94 -26.06
N LYS A 319 20.07 -6.06 -26.13
CA LYS A 319 19.21 -6.39 -27.29
C LYS A 319 18.18 -5.28 -27.57
N ARG A 320 17.47 -4.81 -26.54
CA ARG A 320 16.44 -3.77 -26.72
C ARG A 320 17.03 -2.40 -27.03
N GLU A 321 18.24 -2.09 -26.55
CA GLU A 321 18.96 -0.87 -26.93
C GLU A 321 19.36 -0.92 -28.42
N ALA A 322 19.80 -2.07 -28.92
CA ALA A 322 20.10 -2.27 -30.35
C ALA A 322 18.84 -2.13 -31.25
N GLU A 323 17.66 -2.44 -30.73
CA GLU A 323 16.36 -2.18 -31.39
C GLU A 323 15.91 -0.70 -31.31
N GLY A 324 16.75 0.20 -30.80
CA GLY A 324 16.46 1.64 -30.70
C GLY A 324 15.58 2.05 -29.52
N ARG A 325 15.31 1.15 -28.56
CA ARG A 325 14.49 1.49 -27.37
C ARG A 325 15.31 2.28 -26.36
N THR A 326 14.66 3.25 -25.73
CA THR A 326 15.28 4.02 -24.65
C THR A 326 15.41 3.19 -23.38
N LYS A 327 16.43 3.45 -22.54
CA LYS A 327 16.57 2.85 -21.20
C LYS A 327 15.30 2.95 -20.34
N LYS A 328 14.51 4.02 -20.50
CA LYS A 328 13.24 4.21 -19.80
C LYS A 328 12.18 3.20 -20.25
N GLU A 329 12.09 2.90 -21.55
CA GLU A 329 11.16 1.91 -22.10
C GLU A 329 11.57 0.49 -21.71
N ILE A 330 12.85 0.17 -21.82
CA ILE A 330 13.39 -1.13 -21.43
C ILE A 330 13.10 -1.41 -19.96
N ARG A 331 13.37 -0.44 -19.07
CA ARG A 331 13.07 -0.57 -17.65
C ARG A 331 11.58 -0.81 -17.38
N ARG A 332 10.67 -0.23 -18.18
CA ARG A 332 9.23 -0.50 -18.05
C ARG A 332 8.90 -1.95 -18.44
N CYS A 333 9.52 -2.48 -19.50
CA CYS A 333 9.39 -3.88 -19.87
C CYS A 333 9.88 -4.81 -18.76
N VAL A 334 11.06 -4.53 -18.19
CA VAL A 334 11.60 -5.29 -17.04
C VAL A 334 10.64 -5.24 -15.85
N LYS A 335 10.12 -4.07 -15.47
CA LYS A 335 9.13 -3.95 -14.38
C LYS A 335 7.86 -4.75 -14.65
N ARG A 336 7.38 -4.78 -15.90
CA ARG A 336 6.19 -5.56 -16.29
C ARG A 336 6.45 -7.06 -16.19
N TYR A 337 7.63 -7.51 -16.60
CA TYR A 337 8.09 -8.90 -16.42
C TYR A 337 8.16 -9.28 -14.95
N LEU A 338 8.79 -8.44 -14.11
CA LEU A 338 8.87 -8.64 -12.66
C LEU A 338 7.48 -8.77 -12.02
N ALA A 339 6.54 -7.89 -12.38
CA ALA A 339 5.17 -7.98 -11.86
C ALA A 339 4.51 -9.34 -12.20
N ARG A 340 4.72 -9.85 -13.41
CA ARG A 340 4.24 -11.19 -13.80
C ARG A 340 4.92 -12.28 -12.95
N ARG A 341 6.25 -12.23 -12.81
CA ARG A 341 7.03 -13.22 -12.06
C ARG A 341 6.56 -13.28 -10.61
N ILE A 342 6.47 -12.14 -9.92
CA ILE A 342 5.99 -12.03 -8.54
C ILE A 342 4.60 -12.65 -8.40
N TYR A 343 3.66 -12.29 -9.29
CA TYR A 343 2.30 -12.81 -9.24
C TYR A 343 2.27 -14.34 -9.34
N ARG A 344 3.04 -14.92 -10.27
CA ARG A 344 3.15 -16.37 -10.44
C ARG A 344 3.75 -17.03 -9.21
N THR A 345 4.87 -16.50 -8.72
CA THR A 345 5.56 -17.04 -7.53
C THR A 345 4.64 -17.05 -6.31
N LEU A 346 3.97 -15.93 -6.01
CA LEU A 346 3.09 -15.85 -4.85
C LEU A 346 1.85 -16.75 -4.99
N ASN A 347 1.25 -16.84 -6.20
CA ASN A 347 0.12 -17.74 -6.44
C ASN A 347 0.50 -19.23 -6.34
N ALA A 348 1.69 -19.61 -6.80
CA ALA A 348 2.16 -20.98 -6.75
C ALA A 348 2.47 -21.45 -5.31
N ASN A 349 2.90 -20.52 -4.45
CA ASN A 349 3.26 -20.80 -3.06
C ASN A 349 2.14 -20.51 -2.05
N SER A 350 0.93 -20.15 -2.52
CA SER A 350 -0.20 -19.85 -1.65
C SER A 350 -1.41 -20.74 -1.96
N PRO A 351 -2.00 -21.41 -0.96
CA PRO A 351 -3.27 -22.10 -1.14
C PRO A 351 -4.38 -21.11 -1.48
N MET A 352 -5.44 -21.59 -2.13
CA MET A 352 -6.68 -20.80 -2.24
C MET A 352 -7.24 -20.60 -0.84
N PRO A 353 -7.58 -19.37 -0.43
CA PRO A 353 -8.19 -19.16 0.88
C PRO A 353 -9.57 -19.81 0.89
N SER A 354 -9.93 -20.47 1.99
CA SER A 354 -11.31 -20.89 2.24
C SER A 354 -12.14 -19.66 2.62
N PHE A 355 -12.63 -18.92 1.63
CA PHE A 355 -13.72 -17.99 1.87
C PHE A 355 -14.99 -18.83 1.91
N ARG A 356 -15.46 -19.18 3.11
CA ARG A 356 -16.84 -19.62 3.30
C ARG A 356 -17.72 -18.39 3.44
#